data_AF-A0A3D2GNY7-F1
#
_entry.id   AF-A0A3D2GNY7-F1
#
_cell.length_a   1.000
_cell.length_b   1.000
_cell.length_c   1.000
_cell.angle_alpha   90.00
_cell.angle_beta   90.00
_cell.angle_gamma   90.00
#
_symmetry.space_group_name_H-M   'P 1'
#
loop_
_entity.id
_entity.type
_entity.pdbx_description
1 polymer ?
#
loop_
_entity_poly.entity_id
_entity_poly.type
_entity_poly.pdbx_seq_one_letter_code
_entity_poly.pdbx_strand_id
1 'polypeptide(L)'
;MPRPAQHTTQSTDDVYYQTHRLVDGIWLIEEDHIDRRALGPILDRVDDDVLENGEALRVVRFVVDRRGALRDQTIVHFWPDADDTIDRVMPAVAKPADVLWLNPDDIYSDLARYQMARGYATFLKSRHLCVEELLHHPAGGLELVNAWQAMQAGLQPIALMQAHVMELSGPERVRELTKMLEELFQTLALEQKNNPPEMVTVETYVDVFDRVSKANPLRARYAMARVLATRLAGFESFAEKLRVLVELADVVETRAQAEPLDHMLASIIGAHGFMADLAKGRPPILWLSMLADMLMGQFDEDRETGIDCQPFNDLMLAGFLPRTRAAIRRRIIVEARSIGGSATGTDLIAELSEVDRTVAQLEQRAPTLVGDPELAAVWQQRINRALTADNLQRVLLQNRQPTQRLSVASSLFPMMRSLGNRNELGRLLAAQLSIREIGRELVGASEKPSGSIPPLLKFHQRIAGYLFDENAQDSLLGAVDDHVLDVVQSMLDPKQGGDDLDRIIMVLKTWLPAPMDRGRTSALIRDKLADAIQKPEFFNRFWNSFRSSKVRQQANEALELLLHEYGLKANKIALAMEDEPSN
;
A
#
# COMPACT_ATOMS: atom_id res chain seq x y z
N MET A 1 -38.16 10.23 -46.42
CA MET A 1 -38.39 9.49 -45.17
C MET A 1 -37.05 9.26 -44.49
N PRO A 2 -36.82 9.78 -43.28
CA PRO A 2 -35.56 9.58 -42.56
C PRO A 2 -35.52 8.20 -41.89
N ARG A 3 -34.32 7.61 -41.83
CA ARG A 3 -34.02 6.38 -41.09
C ARG A 3 -34.06 6.64 -39.57
N PRO A 4 -34.42 5.65 -38.74
CA PRO A 4 -34.44 5.81 -37.30
C PRO A 4 -33.03 5.92 -36.75
N ALA A 5 -32.84 6.85 -35.80
CA ALA A 5 -31.59 7.08 -35.10
C ALA A 5 -31.19 5.83 -34.29
N GLN A 6 -29.94 5.40 -34.47
CA GLN A 6 -29.30 4.44 -33.58
C GLN A 6 -28.98 5.16 -32.27
N HIS A 7 -29.71 4.83 -31.20
CA HIS A 7 -29.27 5.13 -29.85
C HIS A 7 -28.11 4.19 -29.50
N THR A 8 -26.89 4.70 -29.59
CA THR A 8 -25.73 4.13 -28.89
C THR A 8 -25.87 4.46 -27.40
N THR A 9 -26.45 3.55 -26.63
CA THR A 9 -26.33 3.56 -25.16
C THR A 9 -24.89 3.27 -24.79
N GLN A 10 -24.09 4.33 -24.58
CA GLN A 10 -22.83 4.24 -23.87
C GLN A 10 -23.12 3.83 -22.42
N SER A 11 -22.90 2.56 -22.09
CA SER A 11 -22.92 2.05 -20.72
C SER A 11 -21.70 2.61 -19.98
N THR A 12 -21.94 3.50 -19.01
CA THR A 12 -20.95 4.11 -18.13
C THR A 12 -20.62 3.20 -16.94
N ASP A 13 -19.38 3.22 -16.45
CA ASP A 13 -18.98 2.58 -15.19
C ASP A 13 -19.74 3.22 -14.02
N ASP A 14 -20.13 2.42 -13.02
CA ASP A 14 -20.83 2.91 -11.84
C ASP A 14 -19.82 3.53 -10.87
N VAL A 15 -20.06 4.78 -10.46
CA VAL A 15 -19.19 5.54 -9.56
C VAL A 15 -19.97 5.91 -8.31
N TYR A 16 -19.41 5.63 -7.14
CA TYR A 16 -19.94 6.08 -5.87
C TYR A 16 -18.79 6.57 -4.97
N TYR A 17 -19.13 7.27 -3.90
CA TYR A 17 -18.18 7.85 -2.97
C TYR A 17 -18.53 7.40 -1.56
N GLN A 18 -17.53 7.27 -0.70
CA GLN A 18 -17.73 7.03 0.72
C GLN A 18 -16.91 8.00 1.53
N THR A 19 -17.49 8.59 2.55
CA THR A 19 -16.76 9.26 3.62
C THR A 19 -16.33 8.20 4.62
N HIS A 20 -15.06 8.24 5.00
CA HIS A 20 -14.47 7.35 5.99
C HIS A 20 -13.85 8.20 7.07
N ARG A 21 -14.03 7.80 8.32
CA ARG A 21 -13.52 8.47 9.49
C ARG A 21 -12.53 7.57 10.22
N LEU A 22 -11.38 8.10 10.61
CA LEU A 22 -10.35 7.38 11.34
C LEU A 22 -10.69 7.45 12.82
N VAL A 23 -11.01 6.29 13.38
CA VAL A 23 -11.29 6.10 14.79
C VAL A 23 -10.32 5.03 15.29
N ASP A 24 -9.53 5.37 16.32
CA ASP A 24 -8.51 4.47 16.90
C ASP A 24 -7.53 3.86 15.87
N GLY A 25 -7.15 4.63 14.84
CA GLY A 25 -6.23 4.17 13.79
C GLY A 25 -6.87 3.28 12.73
N ILE A 26 -8.20 3.11 12.75
CA ILE A 26 -8.97 2.33 11.77
C ILE A 26 -9.91 3.25 11.02
N TRP A 27 -9.92 3.14 9.68
CA TRP A 27 -10.86 3.87 8.84
C TRP A 27 -12.22 3.17 8.81
N LEU A 28 -13.22 3.81 9.40
CA LEU A 28 -14.60 3.38 9.43
C LEU A 28 -15.42 4.13 8.38
N ILE A 29 -16.36 3.45 7.74
CA ILE A 29 -17.29 4.11 6.81
C ILE A 29 -18.25 4.95 7.63
N GLU A 30 -18.35 6.23 7.29
CA GLU A 30 -19.27 7.17 7.92
C GLU A 30 -20.55 7.25 7.09
N GLU A 31 -20.45 7.55 5.79
CA GLU A 31 -21.60 7.64 4.89
C GLU A 31 -21.26 7.22 3.45
N ASP A 32 -22.25 6.66 2.75
CA ASP A 32 -22.21 6.31 1.34
C ASP A 32 -22.92 7.38 0.48
N HIS A 33 -22.32 7.72 -0.65
CA HIS A 33 -22.78 8.79 -1.54
C HIS A 33 -22.81 8.32 -2.99
N ILE A 34 -24.01 8.34 -3.60
CA ILE A 34 -24.19 7.97 -5.01
C ILE A 34 -23.76 9.12 -5.94
N ASP A 35 -23.85 10.37 -5.48
CA ASP A 35 -23.45 11.56 -6.23
C ASP A 35 -22.37 12.33 -5.47
N ARG A 36 -21.32 12.75 -6.18
CA ARG A 36 -20.25 13.61 -5.67
C ARG A 36 -20.78 14.91 -5.06
N ARG A 37 -21.92 15.41 -5.53
CA ARG A 37 -22.56 16.64 -5.02
C ARG A 37 -22.99 16.52 -3.55
N ALA A 38 -23.30 15.31 -3.10
CA ALA A 38 -23.68 15.05 -1.70
C ALA A 38 -22.51 15.27 -0.72
N LEU A 39 -21.27 15.20 -1.21
CA LEU A 39 -20.07 15.38 -0.39
C LEU A 39 -19.85 16.83 0.04
N GLY A 40 -20.34 17.82 -0.72
CA GLY A 40 -20.08 19.25 -0.43
C GLY A 40 -20.48 19.66 0.99
N PRO A 41 -21.77 19.50 1.36
CA PRO A 41 -22.25 19.82 2.71
C PRO A 41 -21.63 18.99 3.83
N ILE A 42 -21.01 17.84 3.53
CA ILE A 42 -20.35 17.01 4.53
C ILE A 42 -18.94 17.53 4.73
N LEU A 43 -18.19 17.75 3.65
CA LEU A 43 -16.88 18.39 3.69
C LEU A 43 -16.93 19.77 4.37
N ASP A 44 -18.03 20.50 4.21
CA ASP A 44 -18.26 21.80 4.86
C ASP A 44 -18.60 21.67 6.37
N ARG A 45 -19.12 20.51 6.83
CA ARG A 45 -19.47 20.23 8.25
C ARG A 45 -18.37 19.48 9.00
N VAL A 46 -17.53 18.75 8.27
CA VAL A 46 -16.38 18.01 8.78
C VAL A 46 -15.36 18.96 9.42
N ASP A 47 -15.25 20.20 8.91
CA ASP A 47 -14.39 21.22 9.51
C ASP A 47 -14.70 21.38 11.02
N ASP A 48 -15.95 21.34 11.48
CA ASP A 48 -16.28 21.55 12.91
C ASP A 48 -16.13 20.26 13.75
N ASP A 49 -16.64 19.11 13.28
CA ASP A 49 -16.69 17.88 14.08
C ASP A 49 -15.36 17.10 14.15
N VAL A 50 -14.52 17.15 13.11
CA VAL A 50 -13.20 16.49 13.07
C VAL A 50 -12.17 17.26 13.88
N LEU A 51 -12.28 18.60 13.91
CA LEU A 51 -11.46 19.46 14.75
C LEU A 51 -11.79 19.27 16.24
N GLU A 52 -13.06 19.05 16.60
CA GLU A 52 -13.45 18.88 18.02
C GLU A 52 -13.14 17.48 18.61
N ASN A 53 -13.15 16.42 17.79
CA ASN A 53 -13.06 15.04 18.29
C ASN A 53 -11.75 14.29 17.96
N GLY A 54 -10.86 14.86 17.15
CA GLY A 54 -9.56 14.23 16.84
C GLY A 54 -9.65 13.04 15.88
N GLU A 55 -10.65 12.99 15.00
CA GLU A 55 -10.91 11.87 14.09
C GLU A 55 -10.55 12.24 12.64
N ALA A 56 -9.65 11.49 11.97
CA ALA A 56 -9.25 11.84 10.59
C ALA A 56 -10.41 11.57 9.62
N LEU A 57 -10.52 12.28 8.49
CA LEU A 57 -11.60 12.02 7.50
C LEU A 57 -11.03 11.86 6.10
N ARG A 58 -11.50 10.87 5.35
CA ARG A 58 -11.15 10.70 3.94
C ARG A 58 -12.40 10.49 3.12
N VAL A 59 -12.34 10.88 1.86
CA VAL A 59 -13.37 10.51 0.88
C VAL A 59 -12.74 9.57 -0.11
N VAL A 60 -13.33 8.39 -0.27
CA VAL A 60 -12.89 7.37 -1.21
C VAL A 60 -13.88 7.35 -2.37
N ARG A 61 -13.37 7.52 -3.59
CA ARG A 61 -14.11 7.31 -4.83
C ARG A 61 -13.98 5.84 -5.21
N PHE A 62 -15.10 5.18 -5.39
CA PHE A 62 -15.19 3.83 -5.91
C PHE A 62 -15.67 3.86 -7.35
N VAL A 63 -15.05 3.04 -8.19
CA VAL A 63 -15.45 2.78 -9.56
C VAL A 63 -15.66 1.28 -9.69
N VAL A 64 -16.89 0.88 -9.98
CA VAL A 64 -17.22 -0.51 -10.31
C VAL A 64 -17.17 -0.63 -11.82
N ASP A 65 -16.18 -1.35 -12.31
CA ASP A 65 -16.12 -1.65 -13.74
C ASP A 65 -17.20 -2.68 -14.12
N ARG A 66 -17.42 -2.83 -15.43
CA ARG A 66 -18.43 -3.75 -15.98
C ARG A 66 -18.27 -5.23 -15.58
N ARG A 67 -17.11 -5.62 -15.05
CA ARG A 67 -16.82 -6.99 -14.59
C ARG A 67 -17.02 -7.14 -13.08
N GLY A 68 -17.52 -6.10 -12.41
CA GLY A 68 -17.65 -6.05 -10.96
C GLY A 68 -16.33 -5.77 -10.25
N ALA A 69 -15.27 -5.39 -10.97
CA ALA A 69 -14.01 -5.06 -10.31
C ALA A 69 -14.12 -3.66 -9.72
N LEU A 70 -14.04 -3.60 -8.39
CA LEU A 70 -14.02 -2.38 -7.62
C LEU A 70 -12.62 -1.77 -7.68
N ARG A 71 -12.54 -0.51 -8.10
CA ARG A 71 -11.34 0.33 -7.97
C ARG A 71 -11.64 1.48 -7.05
N ASP A 72 -10.89 1.59 -5.98
CA ASP A 72 -10.99 2.65 -5.00
C ASP A 72 -9.84 3.64 -5.16
N GLN A 73 -10.15 4.92 -4.97
CA GLN A 73 -9.18 5.99 -4.97
C GLN A 73 -9.61 7.00 -3.91
N THR A 74 -8.79 7.17 -2.88
CA THR A 74 -8.95 8.31 -1.97
C THR A 74 -8.83 9.60 -2.78
N ILE A 75 -9.85 10.44 -2.69
CA ILE A 75 -9.93 11.74 -3.35
C ILE A 75 -9.87 12.89 -2.34
N VAL A 76 -10.10 12.65 -1.04
CA VAL A 76 -9.97 13.64 0.04
C VAL A 76 -9.31 12.98 1.24
N HIS A 77 -8.50 13.73 1.99
CA HIS A 77 -7.93 13.26 3.25
C HIS A 77 -7.68 14.44 4.22
N PHE A 78 -8.20 14.34 5.45
CA PHE A 78 -8.10 15.24 6.59
C PHE A 78 -7.45 14.46 7.74
N TRP A 79 -6.57 15.10 8.52
CA TRP A 79 -5.87 14.47 9.65
C TRP A 79 -5.84 15.39 10.88
N PRO A 80 -5.94 14.88 12.12
CA PRO A 80 -6.20 15.71 13.31
C PRO A 80 -4.94 16.24 14.02
N ASP A 81 -3.74 15.75 13.73
CA ASP A 81 -2.53 16.19 14.45
C ASP A 81 -1.91 17.48 13.88
N ALA A 82 -2.65 18.57 13.98
CA ALA A 82 -2.04 19.84 14.33
C ALA A 82 -3.06 20.71 15.04
N ASP A 83 -2.62 21.38 16.10
CA ASP A 83 -3.28 22.55 16.70
C ASP A 83 -3.79 23.52 15.61
N ASP A 84 -4.56 24.53 15.98
CA ASP A 84 -5.08 25.59 15.11
C ASP A 84 -4.19 25.94 13.89
N THR A 85 -4.71 25.74 12.66
CA THR A 85 -4.20 26.16 11.31
C THR A 85 -3.79 25.06 10.31
N ILE A 86 -4.57 24.00 10.14
CA ILE A 86 -4.47 23.21 8.90
C ILE A 86 -5.44 23.78 7.87
N ASP A 87 -4.91 24.65 6.99
CA ASP A 87 -5.51 24.84 5.67
C ASP A 87 -5.64 23.47 4.99
N ARG A 88 -6.89 23.11 4.68
CA ARG A 88 -7.36 22.23 3.61
C ARG A 88 -6.28 21.78 2.61
N VAL A 89 -5.61 20.64 2.84
CA VAL A 89 -4.72 20.05 1.81
C VAL A 89 -5.13 18.62 1.42
N MET A 90 -6.23 18.51 0.69
CA MET A 90 -6.30 17.90 -0.65
C MET A 90 -7.65 18.26 -1.26
N PRO A 91 -7.74 18.60 -2.55
CA PRO A 91 -9.05 18.66 -3.16
C PRO A 91 -9.56 17.23 -3.29
N ALA A 92 -10.67 16.96 -2.60
CA ALA A 92 -11.82 16.30 -3.24
C ALA A 92 -11.77 16.77 -4.66
N VAL A 93 -11.75 15.88 -5.67
CA VAL A 93 -11.78 16.26 -7.11
C VAL A 93 -12.29 17.69 -7.18
N ALA A 94 -11.39 18.66 -7.37
CA ALA A 94 -11.71 20.03 -6.96
C ALA A 94 -13.03 20.42 -7.62
N LYS A 95 -13.90 21.19 -6.95
CA LYS A 95 -15.07 21.71 -7.68
C LYS A 95 -14.50 22.32 -8.96
N PRO A 96 -15.17 22.18 -10.11
CA PRO A 96 -14.70 22.78 -11.35
C PRO A 96 -14.21 24.24 -11.14
N ALA A 97 -14.88 25.00 -10.27
CA ALA A 97 -14.50 26.35 -9.84
C ALA A 97 -13.22 26.47 -8.97
N ASP A 98 -12.88 25.47 -8.14
CA ASP A 98 -11.69 25.49 -7.27
C ASP A 98 -10.39 25.18 -8.04
N VAL A 99 -10.49 24.68 -9.28
CA VAL A 99 -9.35 24.33 -10.16
C VAL A 99 -8.86 25.55 -10.96
N LEU A 100 -9.63 26.63 -11.02
CA LEU A 100 -9.44 27.70 -11.99
C LEU A 100 -8.45 28.75 -11.47
N TRP A 101 -7.42 29.04 -12.25
CA TRP A 101 -6.57 30.21 -12.03
C TRP A 101 -7.21 31.40 -12.74
N LEU A 102 -8.22 32.02 -12.12
CA LEU A 102 -8.99 33.09 -12.75
C LEU A 102 -8.23 34.42 -12.64
N ASN A 103 -7.59 34.64 -11.50
CA ASN A 103 -6.81 35.82 -11.17
C ASN A 103 -5.40 35.43 -10.70
N PRO A 104 -4.42 36.35 -10.74
CA PRO A 104 -3.06 36.08 -10.27
C PRO A 104 -2.97 35.56 -8.83
N ASP A 105 -3.87 36.00 -7.95
CA ASP A 105 -3.91 35.55 -6.55
C ASP A 105 -4.23 34.05 -6.41
N ASP A 106 -4.97 33.47 -7.35
CA ASP A 106 -5.35 32.04 -7.33
C ASP A 106 -4.12 31.13 -7.51
N ILE A 107 -3.05 31.65 -8.11
CA ILE A 107 -1.78 30.92 -8.33
C ILE A 107 -1.08 30.64 -7.00
N TYR A 108 -1.33 31.48 -5.98
CA TYR A 108 -0.78 31.27 -4.64
C TYR A 108 -1.58 30.26 -3.81
N SER A 109 -2.66 29.67 -4.34
CA SER A 109 -3.39 28.61 -3.63
C SER A 109 -2.56 27.32 -3.51
N ASP A 110 -2.80 26.53 -2.46
CA ASP A 110 -2.08 25.25 -2.26
C ASP A 110 -2.34 24.25 -3.41
N LEU A 111 -3.53 24.32 -4.01
CA LEU A 111 -3.85 23.52 -5.20
C LEU A 111 -3.05 23.97 -6.43
N ALA A 112 -2.97 25.28 -6.69
CA ALA A 112 -2.14 25.79 -7.77
C ALA A 112 -0.68 25.42 -7.57
N ARG A 113 -0.15 25.54 -6.35
CA ARG A 113 1.22 25.11 -6.02
C ARG A 113 1.45 23.62 -6.29
N TYR A 114 0.49 22.76 -5.91
CA TYR A 114 0.55 21.33 -6.22
C TYR A 114 0.53 21.05 -7.73
N GLN A 115 -0.32 21.76 -8.48
CA GLN A 115 -0.37 21.64 -9.94
C GLN A 115 0.93 22.10 -10.60
N MET A 116 1.53 23.20 -10.12
CA MET A 116 2.83 23.69 -10.57
C MET A 116 3.95 22.71 -10.26
N ALA A 117 3.97 22.13 -9.05
CA ALA A 117 4.97 21.13 -8.65
C ALA A 117 4.98 19.92 -9.61
N ARG A 118 3.81 19.52 -10.10
CA ARG A 118 3.65 18.42 -11.06
C ARG A 118 3.90 18.84 -12.50
N GLY A 119 3.30 19.95 -12.93
CA GLY A 119 3.42 20.46 -14.30
C GLY A 119 4.86 20.83 -14.66
N TYR A 120 5.57 21.46 -13.73
CA TYR A 120 6.95 21.91 -13.91
C TYR A 120 7.99 20.96 -13.31
N ALA A 121 7.63 19.73 -12.97
CA ALA A 121 8.49 18.77 -12.28
C ALA A 121 9.90 18.65 -12.89
N THR A 122 10.00 18.51 -14.22
CA THR A 122 11.27 18.40 -14.95
C THR A 122 12.09 19.68 -14.88
N PHE A 123 11.44 20.83 -15.08
CA PHE A 123 12.08 22.14 -15.02
C PHE A 123 12.64 22.40 -13.61
N LEU A 124 11.77 22.29 -12.60
CA LEU A 124 12.09 22.48 -11.19
C LEU A 124 13.24 21.58 -10.74
N LYS A 125 13.17 20.27 -11.06
CA LYS A 125 14.23 19.30 -10.74
C LYS A 125 15.58 19.70 -11.33
N SER A 126 15.60 20.14 -12.59
CA SER A 126 16.86 20.47 -13.28
C SER A 126 17.55 21.75 -12.77
N ARG A 127 16.83 22.61 -12.02
CA ARG A 127 17.36 23.83 -11.39
C ARG A 127 17.41 23.74 -9.86
N HIS A 128 17.07 22.58 -9.28
CA HIS A 128 16.91 22.41 -7.83
C HIS A 128 15.97 23.44 -7.19
N LEU A 129 14.91 23.84 -7.89
CA LEU A 129 13.94 24.83 -7.41
C LEU A 129 12.71 24.14 -6.80
N CYS A 130 12.19 24.68 -5.70
CA CYS A 130 10.84 24.36 -5.23
C CYS A 130 9.80 25.35 -5.80
N VAL A 131 8.51 25.07 -5.60
CA VAL A 131 7.44 25.93 -6.11
C VAL A 131 7.38 27.27 -5.37
N GLU A 132 7.70 27.26 -4.08
CA GLU A 132 7.69 28.49 -3.28
C GLU A 132 8.79 29.45 -3.75
N GLU A 133 9.98 28.94 -4.10
CA GLU A 133 11.04 29.73 -4.74
C GLU A 133 10.62 30.28 -6.11
N LEU A 134 9.92 29.47 -6.92
CA LEU A 134 9.42 29.90 -8.22
C LEU A 134 8.42 31.08 -8.10
N LEU A 135 7.57 31.06 -7.07
CA LEU A 135 6.50 32.05 -6.88
C LEU A 135 6.93 33.31 -6.11
N HIS A 136 8.02 33.23 -5.36
CA HIS A 136 8.44 34.31 -4.45
C HIS A 136 9.86 34.84 -4.72
N HIS A 137 10.62 34.23 -5.64
CA HIS A 137 11.90 34.77 -6.12
C HIS A 137 11.93 34.90 -7.65
N PRO A 138 12.33 36.07 -8.21
CA PRO A 138 12.18 36.33 -9.65
C PRO A 138 13.09 35.48 -10.55
N ALA A 139 14.23 34.99 -10.06
CA ALA A 139 15.19 34.27 -10.90
C ALA A 139 14.56 33.04 -11.59
N GLY A 140 13.91 32.16 -10.82
CA GLY A 140 13.28 30.96 -11.36
C GLY A 140 12.12 31.26 -12.31
N GLY A 141 11.31 32.27 -11.99
CA GLY A 141 10.18 32.70 -12.83
C GLY A 141 10.63 33.26 -14.17
N LEU A 142 11.63 34.13 -14.19
CA LEU A 142 12.19 34.69 -15.41
C LEU A 142 12.90 33.62 -16.26
N GLU A 143 13.60 32.68 -15.64
CA GLU A 143 14.15 31.52 -16.35
C GLU A 143 13.07 30.66 -17.00
N LEU A 144 11.94 30.45 -16.31
CA LEU A 144 10.82 29.69 -16.86
C LEU A 144 10.19 30.38 -18.07
N VAL A 145 10.01 31.71 -18.01
CA VAL A 145 9.53 32.52 -19.15
C VAL A 145 10.48 32.40 -20.34
N ASN A 146 11.80 32.46 -20.11
CA ASN A 146 12.80 32.27 -21.15
C ASN A 146 12.81 30.83 -21.69
N ALA A 147 12.49 29.85 -20.85
CA ALA A 147 12.31 28.45 -21.22
C ALA A 147 10.90 28.17 -21.76
N TRP A 148 10.47 28.91 -22.78
CA TRP A 148 9.10 28.87 -23.34
C TRP A 148 8.52 27.46 -23.51
N GLN A 149 9.30 26.52 -24.05
CA GLN A 149 8.86 25.14 -24.23
C GLN A 149 8.51 24.44 -22.91
N ALA A 150 9.31 24.64 -21.87
CA ALA A 150 9.04 24.09 -20.54
C ALA A 150 7.83 24.77 -19.88
N MET A 151 7.67 26.08 -20.08
CA MET A 151 6.50 26.83 -19.62
C MET A 151 5.20 26.28 -20.23
N GLN A 152 5.17 26.11 -21.55
CA GLN A 152 4.01 25.56 -22.26
C GLN A 152 3.72 24.11 -21.86
N ALA A 153 4.76 23.27 -21.77
CA ALA A 153 4.61 21.87 -21.39
C ALA A 153 4.02 21.70 -19.99
N GLY A 154 4.41 22.54 -19.03
CA GLY A 154 3.86 22.50 -17.67
C GLY A 154 2.44 23.06 -17.55
N LEU A 155 2.07 24.05 -18.37
CA LEU A 155 0.71 24.61 -18.40
C LEU A 155 -0.30 23.73 -19.10
N GLN A 156 0.10 22.96 -20.12
CA GLN A 156 -0.81 22.20 -20.96
C GLN A 156 -1.76 21.27 -20.17
N PRO A 157 -1.31 20.47 -19.17
CA PRO A 157 -2.19 19.63 -18.38
C PRO A 157 -3.17 20.45 -17.52
N ILE A 158 -2.70 21.57 -16.96
CA ILE A 158 -3.50 22.47 -16.11
C ILE A 158 -4.60 23.13 -16.95
N ALA A 159 -4.23 23.66 -18.11
CA ALA A 159 -5.15 24.28 -19.05
C ALA A 159 -6.20 23.31 -19.58
N LEU A 160 -5.84 22.06 -19.89
CA LEU A 160 -6.81 21.04 -20.34
C LEU A 160 -7.85 20.73 -19.27
N MET A 161 -7.42 20.63 -18.00
CA MET A 161 -8.36 20.43 -16.88
C MET A 161 -9.31 21.62 -16.72
N GLN A 162 -8.81 22.85 -16.80
CA GLN A 162 -9.61 24.07 -16.65
C GLN A 162 -10.51 24.35 -17.87
N ALA A 163 -10.03 24.09 -19.09
CA ALA A 163 -10.77 24.33 -20.33
C ALA A 163 -12.05 23.49 -20.43
N HIS A 164 -12.00 22.23 -19.98
CA HIS A 164 -13.17 21.36 -19.92
C HIS A 164 -14.26 21.92 -18.99
N VAL A 165 -13.86 22.54 -17.89
CA VAL A 165 -14.77 23.18 -16.93
C VAL A 165 -15.33 24.49 -17.46
N MET A 166 -14.49 25.30 -18.10
CA MET A 166 -14.83 26.64 -18.56
C MET A 166 -15.52 26.65 -19.92
N GLU A 167 -15.73 25.48 -20.53
CA GLU A 167 -16.25 25.32 -21.90
C GLU A 167 -15.42 26.10 -22.94
N LEU A 168 -14.11 26.25 -22.68
CA LEU A 168 -13.15 26.92 -23.57
C LEU A 168 -12.32 25.89 -24.34
N SER A 169 -11.66 26.35 -25.40
CA SER A 169 -10.66 25.51 -26.07
C SER A 169 -9.37 25.41 -25.22
N GLY A 170 -8.77 24.22 -25.14
CA GLY A 170 -7.50 24.02 -24.43
C GLY A 170 -6.40 25.02 -24.84
N PRO A 171 -6.15 25.25 -26.15
CA PRO A 171 -5.14 26.20 -26.61
C PRO A 171 -5.41 27.66 -26.23
N GLU A 172 -6.68 28.05 -26.14
CA GLU A 172 -7.07 29.39 -25.68
C GLU A 172 -6.75 29.53 -24.20
N ARG A 173 -7.09 28.53 -23.37
CA ARG A 173 -6.78 28.56 -21.95
C ARG A 173 -5.28 28.55 -21.65
N VAL A 174 -4.49 27.81 -22.43
CA VAL A 174 -3.01 27.85 -22.31
C VAL A 174 -2.47 29.27 -22.53
N ARG A 175 -2.98 29.99 -23.54
CA ARG A 175 -2.57 31.37 -23.81
C ARG A 175 -2.90 32.31 -22.65
N GLU A 176 -4.08 32.18 -22.06
CA GLU A 176 -4.48 32.98 -20.89
C GLU A 176 -3.57 32.72 -19.68
N LEU A 177 -3.36 31.45 -19.34
CA LEU A 177 -2.49 31.07 -18.21
C LEU A 177 -1.04 31.51 -18.42
N THR A 178 -0.57 31.46 -19.66
CA THR A 178 0.78 31.92 -20.01
C THR A 178 0.95 33.39 -19.72
N LYS A 179 0.01 34.22 -20.21
CA LYS A 179 0.03 35.67 -19.98
C LYS A 179 -0.03 36.00 -18.48
N MET A 180 -0.85 35.27 -17.72
CA MET A 180 -0.97 35.47 -16.27
C MET A 180 0.35 35.19 -15.54
N LEU A 181 1.06 34.11 -15.90
CA LEU A 181 2.38 33.82 -15.32
C LEU A 181 3.46 34.82 -15.75
N GLU A 182 3.45 35.27 -17.01
CA GLU A 182 4.37 36.32 -17.47
C GLU A 182 4.17 37.62 -16.68
N GLU A 183 2.92 38.05 -16.50
CA GLU A 183 2.58 39.23 -15.70
C GLU A 183 2.97 39.07 -14.23
N LEU A 184 2.73 37.89 -13.65
CA LEU A 184 3.13 37.55 -12.28
C LEU A 184 4.64 37.67 -12.09
N PHE A 185 5.44 37.02 -12.94
CA PHE A 185 6.90 37.01 -12.81
C PHE A 185 7.54 38.36 -13.14
N GLN A 186 6.97 39.13 -14.08
CA GLN A 186 7.40 40.50 -14.33
C GLN A 186 7.11 41.42 -13.14
N THR A 187 5.93 41.28 -12.51
CA THR A 187 5.56 42.02 -11.30
C THR A 187 6.51 41.67 -10.16
N LEU A 188 6.78 40.38 -9.94
CA LEU A 188 7.74 39.92 -8.93
C LEU A 188 9.15 40.49 -9.16
N ALA A 189 9.61 40.57 -10.42
CA ALA A 189 10.90 41.18 -10.76
C ALA A 189 10.94 42.70 -10.47
N LEU A 190 9.85 43.42 -10.75
CA LEU A 190 9.71 44.83 -10.42
C LEU A 190 9.67 45.04 -8.89
N GLU A 191 8.95 44.19 -8.16
CA GLU A 191 8.92 44.23 -6.71
C GLU A 191 10.28 43.96 -6.09
N GLN A 192 11.04 42.97 -6.59
CA GLN A 192 12.39 42.71 -6.11
C GLN A 192 13.32 43.92 -6.32
N LYS A 193 13.16 44.64 -7.43
CA LYS A 193 13.95 45.83 -7.75
C LYS A 193 13.57 47.03 -6.88
N ASN A 194 12.28 47.26 -6.67
CA ASN A 194 11.76 48.45 -5.98
C ASN A 194 11.72 48.28 -4.46
N ASN A 195 11.52 47.06 -3.99
CA ASN A 195 11.42 46.69 -2.58
C ASN A 195 12.04 45.30 -2.36
N PRO A 196 13.39 45.21 -2.34
CA PRO A 196 14.07 43.96 -2.08
C PRO A 196 13.78 43.48 -0.65
N PRO A 197 13.52 42.17 -0.44
CA PRO A 197 13.29 41.62 0.87
C PRO A 197 14.57 41.69 1.71
N GLU A 198 14.39 41.86 3.03
CA GLU A 198 15.48 41.82 4.00
C GLU A 198 16.06 40.40 4.05
N MET A 199 17.40 40.29 4.04
CA MET A 199 18.05 38.99 4.17
C MET A 199 18.06 38.57 5.64
N VAL A 200 17.52 37.39 5.93
CA VAL A 200 17.45 36.84 7.29
C VAL A 200 18.63 35.96 7.63
N THR A 201 19.03 36.01 8.90
CA THR A 201 19.90 35.07 9.60
C THR A 201 19.12 34.40 10.72
N VAL A 202 19.73 33.43 11.43
CA VAL A 202 19.11 32.77 12.58
C VAL A 202 18.72 33.81 13.64
N GLU A 203 19.60 34.75 13.95
CA GLU A 203 19.38 35.75 15.00
C GLU A 203 18.32 36.78 14.62
N THR A 204 18.12 37.04 13.33
CA THR A 204 17.23 38.11 12.84
C THR A 204 15.88 37.60 12.36
N TYR A 205 15.67 36.28 12.27
CA TYR A 205 14.46 35.69 11.71
C TYR A 205 13.19 36.15 12.43
N VAL A 206 13.15 36.03 13.76
CA VAL A 206 12.00 36.41 14.58
C VAL A 206 11.74 37.92 14.50
N ASP A 207 12.78 38.75 14.56
CA ASP A 207 12.66 40.21 14.46
C ASP A 207 12.08 40.65 13.11
N VAL A 208 12.48 39.99 12.01
CA VAL A 208 11.94 40.26 10.68
C VAL A 208 10.50 39.78 10.58
N PHE A 209 10.18 38.58 11.08
CA PHE A 209 8.81 38.08 11.15
C PHE A 209 7.87 39.05 11.87
N ASP A 210 8.28 39.50 13.06
CA ASP A 210 7.52 40.43 13.88
C ASP A 210 7.27 41.76 13.19
N ARG A 211 8.31 42.31 12.54
CA ARG A 211 8.25 43.59 11.82
C ARG A 211 7.33 43.51 10.62
N VAL A 212 7.47 42.46 9.81
CA VAL A 212 6.65 42.21 8.61
C VAL A 212 5.18 41.99 9.00
N SER A 213 4.95 41.18 10.04
CA SER A 213 3.61 40.89 10.56
C SER A 213 2.92 42.13 11.11
N LYS A 214 3.65 43.01 11.82
CA LYS A 214 3.12 44.28 12.34
C LYS A 214 2.87 45.30 11.23
N ALA A 215 3.72 45.36 10.21
CA ALA A 215 3.62 46.36 9.15
C ALA A 215 2.43 46.12 8.21
N ASN A 216 2.17 44.86 7.82
CA ASN A 216 1.01 44.51 7.01
C ASN A 216 0.59 43.05 7.24
N PRO A 217 -0.33 42.79 8.20
CA PRO A 217 -0.76 41.43 8.53
C PRO A 217 -1.28 40.63 7.33
N LEU A 218 -2.01 41.28 6.42
CA LEU A 218 -2.61 40.62 5.24
C LEU A 218 -1.56 40.17 4.22
N ARG A 219 -0.39 40.82 4.17
CA ARG A 219 0.71 40.46 3.27
C ARG A 219 1.89 39.79 3.97
N ALA A 220 1.80 39.56 5.27
CA ALA A 220 2.91 39.06 6.08
C ALA A 220 3.41 37.72 5.57
N ARG A 221 2.50 36.78 5.27
CA ARG A 221 2.83 35.46 4.70
C ARG A 221 3.57 35.57 3.36
N TYR A 222 3.06 36.38 2.44
CA TYR A 222 3.71 36.62 1.14
C TYR A 222 5.10 37.24 1.30
N ALA A 223 5.22 38.25 2.17
CA ALA A 223 6.49 38.93 2.43
C ALA A 223 7.52 37.98 3.08
N MET A 224 7.10 37.16 4.05
CA MET A 224 7.98 36.15 4.65
C MET A 224 8.37 35.05 3.66
N ALA A 225 7.47 34.64 2.77
CA ALA A 225 7.81 33.70 1.69
C ALA A 225 8.87 34.28 0.74
N ARG A 226 8.80 35.59 0.40
CA ARG A 226 9.86 36.27 -0.37
C ARG A 226 11.19 36.32 0.37
N VAL A 227 11.18 36.63 1.67
CA VAL A 227 12.38 36.62 2.52
C VAL A 227 13.05 35.25 2.51
N LEU A 228 12.29 34.18 2.75
CA LEU A 228 12.82 32.81 2.74
C LEU A 228 13.28 32.40 1.34
N ALA A 229 12.53 32.70 0.29
CA ALA A 229 12.93 32.39 -1.08
C ALA A 229 14.23 33.11 -1.50
N THR A 230 14.42 34.37 -1.08
CA THR A 230 15.69 35.09 -1.26
C THR A 230 16.83 34.49 -0.44
N ARG A 231 16.56 33.99 0.78
CA ARG A 231 17.58 33.30 1.58
C ARG A 231 18.03 32.00 0.92
N LEU A 232 17.11 31.25 0.30
CA LEU A 232 17.41 30.01 -0.40
C LEU A 232 18.05 30.22 -1.78
N ALA A 233 17.92 31.43 -2.35
CA ALA A 233 18.50 31.76 -3.62
C ALA A 233 20.04 31.61 -3.58
N GLY A 234 20.57 30.72 -4.40
CA GLY A 234 22.00 30.45 -4.53
C GLY A 234 22.47 29.09 -3.97
N PHE A 235 21.62 28.35 -3.27
CA PHE A 235 21.91 26.97 -2.90
C PHE A 235 21.59 26.01 -4.06
N GLU A 236 22.52 25.12 -4.38
CA GLU A 236 22.44 24.22 -5.53
C GLU A 236 21.88 22.83 -5.17
N SER A 237 21.67 22.55 -3.89
CA SER A 237 21.09 21.29 -3.41
C SER A 237 19.90 21.53 -2.47
N PHE A 238 18.90 20.65 -2.53
CA PHE A 238 17.81 20.61 -1.56
C PHE A 238 18.28 20.24 -0.15
N ALA A 239 19.34 19.44 -0.01
CA ALA A 239 19.94 19.13 1.29
C ALA A 239 20.50 20.39 1.98
N GLU A 240 21.19 21.26 1.24
CA GLU A 240 21.65 22.56 1.77
C GLU A 240 20.49 23.49 2.10
N LYS A 241 19.45 23.52 1.25
CA LYS A 241 18.25 24.32 1.51
C LYS A 241 17.53 23.86 2.76
N LEU A 242 17.39 22.54 2.95
CA LEU A 242 16.84 21.96 4.16
C LEU A 242 17.67 22.41 5.37
N ARG A 243 19.00 22.22 5.35
CA ARG A 243 19.91 22.65 6.43
C ARG A 243 19.67 24.11 6.83
N VAL A 244 19.64 25.02 5.87
CA VAL A 244 19.48 26.46 6.13
C VAL A 244 18.13 26.78 6.76
N LEU A 245 17.05 26.09 6.38
CA LEU A 245 15.74 26.29 7.01
C LEU A 245 15.66 25.67 8.41
N VAL A 246 16.32 24.53 8.61
CA VAL A 246 16.40 23.89 9.93
C VAL A 246 17.19 24.76 10.91
N GLU A 247 18.25 25.43 10.46
CA GLU A 247 18.97 26.42 11.30
C GLU A 247 18.06 27.56 11.77
N LEU A 248 17.09 28.00 10.95
CA LEU A 248 16.11 29.03 11.34
C LEU A 248 15.07 28.51 12.34
N ALA A 249 14.82 27.20 12.36
CA ALA A 249 13.84 26.60 13.28
C ALA A 249 14.28 26.69 14.75
N ASP A 250 15.58 26.85 15.02
CA ASP A 250 16.14 26.91 16.39
C ASP A 250 15.63 28.09 17.21
N VAL A 251 15.26 29.19 16.55
CA VAL A 251 14.76 30.41 17.21
C VAL A 251 13.23 30.54 17.17
N VAL A 252 12.53 29.54 16.66
CA VAL A 252 11.07 29.58 16.51
C VAL A 252 10.39 29.12 17.80
N GLU A 253 9.61 30.01 18.41
CA GLU A 253 8.92 29.75 19.67
C GLU A 253 7.42 29.54 19.50
N THR A 254 6.84 30.11 18.43
CA THR A 254 5.39 30.10 18.21
C THR A 254 5.03 29.48 16.87
N ARG A 255 3.82 28.93 16.79
CA ARG A 255 3.28 28.38 15.54
C ARG A 255 3.19 29.42 14.42
N ALA A 256 2.86 30.66 14.75
CA ALA A 256 2.80 31.75 13.76
C ALA A 256 4.18 32.01 13.13
N GLN A 257 5.24 31.98 13.93
CA GLN A 257 6.62 32.07 13.43
C GLN A 257 7.04 30.82 12.64
N ALA A 258 6.52 29.64 12.98
CA ALA A 258 6.79 28.41 12.23
C ALA A 258 6.09 28.36 10.86
N GLU A 259 4.94 29.03 10.70
CA GLU A 259 4.09 28.92 9.50
C GLU A 259 4.85 29.19 8.19
N PRO A 260 5.69 30.24 8.04
CA PRO A 260 6.43 30.46 6.80
C PRO A 260 7.48 29.36 6.53
N LEU A 261 8.11 28.81 7.58
CA LEU A 261 9.02 27.68 7.45
C LEU A 261 8.28 26.42 7.02
N ASP A 262 7.12 26.13 7.60
CA ASP A 262 6.29 24.97 7.25
C ASP A 262 5.94 24.93 5.76
N HIS A 263 5.56 26.08 5.19
CA HIS A 263 5.29 26.20 3.75
C HIS A 263 6.52 25.89 2.90
N MET A 264 7.66 26.48 3.24
CA MET A 264 8.88 26.33 2.47
C MET A 264 9.44 24.90 2.57
N LEU A 265 9.46 24.33 3.79
CA LEU A 265 9.88 22.95 4.05
C LEU A 265 8.97 21.96 3.32
N ALA A 266 7.65 22.13 3.38
CA ALA A 266 6.70 21.31 2.63
C ALA A 266 6.98 21.34 1.12
N SER A 267 7.29 22.52 0.58
CA SER A 267 7.62 22.68 -0.85
C SER A 267 8.92 21.99 -1.23
N ILE A 268 9.96 22.06 -0.39
CA ILE A 268 11.25 21.39 -0.60
C ILE A 268 11.11 19.87 -0.51
N ILE A 269 10.48 19.34 0.55
CA ILE A 269 10.27 17.90 0.71
C ILE A 269 9.40 17.33 -0.42
N GLY A 270 8.41 18.11 -0.86
CA GLY A 270 7.56 17.79 -2.00
C GLY A 270 8.27 17.87 -3.36
N ALA A 271 9.47 18.47 -3.45
CA ALA A 271 10.14 18.72 -4.71
C ALA A 271 10.69 17.44 -5.37
N HIS A 272 10.51 17.30 -6.68
CA HIS A 272 11.06 16.18 -7.44
C HIS A 272 12.60 16.19 -7.34
N GLY A 273 13.19 15.07 -6.91
CA GLY A 273 14.63 14.96 -6.70
C GLY A 273 15.11 15.17 -5.26
N PHE A 274 14.27 15.69 -4.35
CA PHE A 274 14.61 15.87 -2.93
C PHE A 274 15.29 14.65 -2.29
N MET A 275 14.66 13.47 -2.36
CA MET A 275 15.26 12.26 -1.78
C MET A 275 16.55 11.81 -2.45
N ALA A 276 16.69 12.01 -3.76
CA ALA A 276 17.93 11.62 -4.45
C ALA A 276 19.11 12.48 -3.98
N ASP A 277 18.84 13.74 -3.67
CA ASP A 277 19.82 14.70 -3.18
C ASP A 277 20.12 14.49 -1.68
N LEU A 278 19.07 14.44 -0.83
CA LEU A 278 19.18 14.19 0.61
C LEU A 278 19.89 12.87 0.91
N ALA A 279 19.55 11.81 0.18
CA ALA A 279 20.10 10.49 0.43
C ALA A 279 21.57 10.34 0.02
N LYS A 280 22.17 11.31 -0.68
CA LYS A 280 23.59 11.32 -1.10
C LYS A 280 24.07 9.99 -1.69
N GLY A 281 23.25 9.37 -2.55
CA GLY A 281 23.56 8.09 -3.19
C GLY A 281 23.18 6.83 -2.41
N ARG A 282 22.57 6.94 -1.22
CA ARG A 282 21.96 5.79 -0.53
C ARG A 282 20.84 5.18 -1.39
N PRO A 283 20.69 3.85 -1.34
CA PRO A 283 19.71 3.16 -2.17
C PRO A 283 18.26 3.58 -1.81
N PRO A 284 17.33 3.58 -2.79
CA PRO A 284 15.95 4.01 -2.60
C PRO A 284 15.22 3.36 -1.42
N ILE A 285 15.55 2.10 -1.10
CA ILE A 285 14.98 1.39 0.04
C ILE A 285 15.15 2.15 1.37
N LEU A 286 16.25 2.87 1.55
CA LEU A 286 16.51 3.66 2.76
C LEU A 286 15.77 5.00 2.78
N TRP A 287 15.26 5.46 1.63
CA TRP A 287 14.56 6.74 1.54
C TRP A 287 13.25 6.73 2.35
N LEU A 288 12.53 5.60 2.37
CA LEU A 288 11.32 5.45 3.16
C LEU A 288 11.59 5.52 4.66
N SER A 289 12.67 4.90 5.11
CA SER A 289 13.09 4.95 6.51
C SER A 289 13.46 6.36 6.94
N MET A 290 14.19 7.10 6.09
CA MET A 290 14.51 8.51 6.34
C MET A 290 13.25 9.37 6.42
N LEU A 291 12.31 9.21 5.47
CA LEU A 291 11.05 9.94 5.49
C LEU A 291 10.17 9.58 6.70
N ALA A 292 10.18 8.32 7.13
CA ALA A 292 9.50 7.89 8.34
C ALA A 292 10.10 8.55 9.59
N ASP A 293 11.43 8.63 9.68
CA ASP A 293 12.11 9.32 10.79
C ASP A 293 11.76 10.82 10.79
N MET A 294 11.77 11.49 9.62
CA MET A 294 11.31 12.88 9.49
C MET A 294 9.86 13.04 9.94
N LEU A 295 8.98 12.12 9.54
CA LEU A 295 7.56 12.16 9.90
C LEU A 295 7.34 12.09 11.41
N MET A 296 8.17 11.31 12.09
CA MET A 296 8.09 11.05 13.53
C MET A 296 8.90 12.04 14.37
N GLY A 297 9.57 13.03 13.76
CA GLY A 297 10.44 13.97 14.47
C GLY A 297 11.65 13.28 15.10
N GLN A 298 12.19 12.26 14.43
CA GLN A 298 13.35 11.47 14.87
C GLN A 298 14.44 11.45 13.81
N PHE A 299 14.42 12.43 12.90
CA PHE A 299 15.37 12.46 11.80
C PHE A 299 16.73 12.91 12.31
N ASP A 300 17.63 11.95 12.42
CA ASP A 300 19.04 12.18 12.73
C ASP A 300 19.81 12.04 11.42
N GLU A 301 20.07 13.16 10.74
CA GLU A 301 20.90 13.11 9.54
C GLU A 301 22.36 13.00 9.94
N ASP A 302 23.02 11.99 9.37
CA ASP A 302 24.35 11.50 9.73
C ASP A 302 25.39 12.60 10.03
N ARG A 303 26.31 12.28 10.95
CA ARG A 303 27.47 13.09 11.36
C ARG A 303 28.34 13.61 10.20
N GLU A 304 28.18 13.05 9.00
CA GLU A 304 28.87 13.45 7.77
C GLU A 304 28.26 14.69 7.09
N THR A 305 27.00 15.04 7.38
CA THR A 305 26.32 16.21 6.78
C THR A 305 26.46 17.48 7.60
N GLY A 306 26.67 17.34 8.91
CA GLY A 306 26.81 18.46 9.85
C GLY A 306 25.52 19.25 10.08
N ILE A 307 24.35 18.70 9.70
CA ILE A 307 23.04 19.32 9.94
C ILE A 307 22.58 18.93 11.33
N ASP A 308 22.35 19.91 12.20
CA ASP A 308 21.63 19.68 13.44
C ASP A 308 20.13 19.65 13.15
N CYS A 309 19.56 18.46 13.04
CA CYS A 309 18.13 18.27 12.78
C CYS A 309 17.27 18.38 14.05
N GLN A 310 17.85 18.63 15.23
CA GLN A 310 17.10 18.71 16.48
C GLN A 310 16.02 19.81 16.44
N PRO A 311 16.28 21.04 15.97
CA PRO A 311 15.22 22.06 15.88
C PRO A 311 14.05 21.66 14.97
N PHE A 312 14.33 20.99 13.85
CA PHE A 312 13.29 20.46 12.97
C PHE A 312 12.46 19.38 13.65
N ASN A 313 13.13 18.45 14.32
CA ASN A 313 12.49 17.38 15.08
C ASN A 313 11.60 17.94 16.18
N ASP A 314 12.07 18.96 16.90
CA ASP A 314 11.32 19.62 17.97
C ASP A 314 10.05 20.30 17.41
N LEU A 315 10.14 21.01 16.29
CA LEU A 315 8.97 21.58 15.63
C LEU A 315 7.99 20.52 15.08
N MET A 316 8.51 19.40 14.57
CA MET A 316 7.69 18.26 14.15
C MET A 316 6.96 17.64 15.35
N LEU A 317 7.64 17.44 16.48
CA LEU A 317 7.04 16.88 17.71
C LEU A 317 6.05 17.85 18.36
N ALA A 318 6.32 19.16 18.30
CA ALA A 318 5.41 20.21 18.77
C ALA A 318 4.18 20.40 17.88
N GLY A 319 4.09 19.73 16.73
CA GLY A 319 2.93 19.85 15.83
C GLY A 319 2.90 21.14 15.00
N PHE A 320 3.99 21.94 14.99
CA PHE A 320 4.02 23.25 14.33
C PHE A 320 4.20 23.18 12.80
N LEU A 321 4.49 21.99 12.25
CA LEU A 321 4.76 21.77 10.83
C LEU A 321 3.73 20.84 10.12
N PRO A 322 2.44 21.18 10.11
CA PRO A 322 1.40 20.34 9.50
C PRO A 322 1.57 20.11 8.00
N ARG A 323 1.95 21.14 7.22
CA ARG A 323 2.08 21.00 5.76
C ARG A 323 3.30 20.17 5.40
N THR A 324 4.38 20.33 6.17
CA THR A 324 5.59 19.52 6.07
C THR A 324 5.27 18.05 6.36
N ARG A 325 4.51 17.76 7.43
CA ARG A 325 4.02 16.41 7.75
C ARG A 325 3.22 15.81 6.59
N ALA A 326 2.31 16.58 6.00
CA ALA A 326 1.53 16.15 4.83
C ALA A 326 2.42 15.90 3.59
N ALA A 327 3.41 16.76 3.35
CA ALA A 327 4.36 16.62 2.26
C ALA A 327 5.22 15.36 2.42
N ILE A 328 5.70 15.06 3.63
CA ILE A 328 6.45 13.84 3.95
C ILE A 328 5.59 12.60 3.68
N ARG A 329 4.34 12.54 4.17
CA ARG A 329 3.44 11.39 3.91
C ARG A 329 3.21 11.14 2.42
N ARG A 330 2.91 12.20 1.66
CA ARG A 330 2.79 12.11 0.20
C ARG A 330 4.09 11.62 -0.44
N ARG A 331 5.22 12.10 0.07
CA ARG A 331 6.52 11.69 -0.44
C ARG A 331 6.80 10.22 -0.16
N ILE A 332 6.42 9.70 1.00
CA ILE A 332 6.45 8.26 1.32
C ILE A 332 5.65 7.47 0.28
N ILE A 333 4.43 7.89 -0.05
CA ILE A 333 3.60 7.23 -1.07
C ILE A 333 4.26 7.27 -2.46
N VAL A 334 4.82 8.42 -2.85
CA VAL A 334 5.53 8.59 -4.13
C VAL A 334 6.75 7.69 -4.20
N GLU A 335 7.55 7.63 -3.14
CA GLU A 335 8.76 6.80 -3.12
C GLU A 335 8.43 5.32 -2.96
N ALA A 336 7.39 4.94 -2.22
CA ALA A 336 6.92 3.56 -2.16
C ALA A 336 6.49 3.02 -3.54
N ARG A 337 5.99 3.90 -4.42
CA ARG A 337 5.71 3.58 -5.83
C ARG A 337 6.97 3.49 -6.70
N SER A 338 8.04 4.20 -6.33
CA SER A 338 9.28 4.31 -7.12
C SER A 338 10.32 3.25 -6.74
N ILE A 339 10.36 2.87 -5.46
CA ILE A 339 11.15 1.78 -4.90
C ILE A 339 10.53 0.50 -5.43
N GLY A 340 11.12 -0.07 -6.48
CA GLY A 340 10.53 -1.19 -7.20
C GLY A 340 10.67 -0.99 -8.69
N GLY A 341 11.89 -1.14 -9.17
CA GLY A 341 12.25 -0.89 -10.56
C GLY A 341 13.62 -1.44 -10.88
N SER A 342 13.94 -2.66 -10.41
CA SER A 342 14.94 -3.42 -11.15
C SER A 342 14.27 -3.82 -12.47
N ALA A 343 14.56 -3.07 -13.52
CA ALA A 343 14.17 -3.33 -14.91
C ALA A 343 14.80 -4.63 -15.48
N THR A 344 15.14 -5.60 -14.62
CA THR A 344 15.81 -6.84 -14.97
C THR A 344 15.27 -7.98 -14.13
N GLY A 345 14.10 -8.52 -14.51
CA GLY A 345 13.67 -9.89 -14.20
C GLY A 345 14.03 -10.43 -12.81
N THR A 346 13.81 -9.64 -11.75
CA THR A 346 14.10 -10.07 -10.38
C THR A 346 13.21 -11.25 -10.00
N ASP A 347 13.79 -12.15 -9.22
CA ASP A 347 13.11 -13.28 -8.59
C ASP A 347 11.86 -12.75 -7.84
N LEU A 348 10.68 -13.29 -8.15
CA LEU A 348 9.42 -12.92 -7.50
C LEU A 348 9.55 -13.00 -5.98
N ILE A 349 10.26 -14.01 -5.47
CA ILE A 349 10.48 -14.17 -4.02
C ILE A 349 11.28 -13.00 -3.46
N ALA A 350 12.30 -12.54 -4.17
CA ALA A 350 13.11 -11.41 -3.75
C ALA A 350 12.28 -10.11 -3.69
N GLU A 351 11.45 -9.86 -4.71
CA GLU A 351 10.58 -8.67 -4.74
C GLU A 351 9.55 -8.69 -3.60
N LEU A 352 8.90 -9.83 -3.36
CA LEU A 352 7.94 -9.96 -2.26
C LEU A 352 8.60 -9.82 -0.89
N SER A 353 9.81 -10.38 -0.73
CA SER A 353 10.59 -10.25 0.51
C SER A 353 11.06 -8.81 0.75
N GLU A 354 11.40 -8.09 -0.32
CA GLU A 354 11.75 -6.67 -0.27
C GLU A 354 10.56 -5.84 0.20
N VAL A 355 9.37 -6.05 -0.38
CA VAL A 355 8.14 -5.38 0.04
C VAL A 355 7.85 -5.68 1.50
N ASP A 356 7.83 -6.96 1.89
CA ASP A 356 7.51 -7.34 3.27
C ASP A 356 8.46 -6.71 4.29
N ARG A 357 9.77 -6.72 4.00
CA ARG A 357 10.79 -6.05 4.83
C ARG A 357 10.57 -4.54 4.91
N THR A 358 10.27 -3.90 3.78
CA THR A 358 10.03 -2.45 3.71
C THR A 358 8.85 -2.07 4.58
N VAL A 359 7.75 -2.80 4.48
CA VAL A 359 6.55 -2.50 5.25
C VAL A 359 6.78 -2.79 6.73
N ALA A 360 7.44 -3.89 7.10
CA ALA A 360 7.79 -4.17 8.49
C ALA A 360 8.67 -3.06 9.11
N GLN A 361 9.61 -2.50 8.34
CA GLN A 361 10.44 -1.37 8.79
C GLN A 361 9.61 -0.10 8.98
N LEU A 362 8.70 0.20 8.06
CA LEU A 362 7.79 1.33 8.19
C LEU A 362 6.82 1.16 9.37
N GLU A 363 6.27 -0.03 9.57
CA GLU A 363 5.42 -0.40 10.71
C GLU A 363 6.13 -0.16 12.04
N GLN A 364 7.42 -0.53 12.12
CA GLN A 364 8.21 -0.33 13.32
C GLN A 364 8.52 1.14 13.60
N ARG A 365 8.84 1.91 12.55
CA ARG A 365 9.31 3.31 12.69
C ARG A 365 8.18 4.32 12.79
N ALA A 366 7.15 4.17 11.96
CA ALA A 366 6.00 5.05 11.89
C ALA A 366 4.70 4.23 11.89
N PRO A 367 4.26 3.74 13.07
CA PRO A 367 3.05 2.92 13.20
C PRO A 367 1.77 3.60 12.67
N THR A 368 1.75 4.93 12.63
CA THR A 368 0.63 5.71 12.08
C THR A 368 0.41 5.51 10.58
N LEU A 369 1.40 4.98 9.84
CA LEU A 369 1.31 4.70 8.41
C LEU A 369 0.67 3.34 8.09
N VAL A 370 0.52 2.46 9.08
CA VAL A 370 0.06 1.07 8.88
C VAL A 370 -1.41 1.01 8.46
N GLY A 371 -2.21 1.97 8.93
CA GLY A 371 -3.61 2.13 8.55
C GLY A 371 -3.84 2.96 7.29
N ASP A 372 -2.80 3.44 6.61
CA ASP A 372 -2.94 4.29 5.43
C ASP A 372 -3.43 3.46 4.22
N PRO A 373 -4.65 3.72 3.70
CA PRO A 373 -5.22 2.96 2.57
C PRO A 373 -4.44 3.17 1.27
N GLU A 374 -3.87 4.36 1.06
CA GLU A 374 -3.18 4.68 -0.18
C GLU A 374 -1.84 3.96 -0.19
N LEU A 375 -1.17 3.91 0.96
CA LEU A 375 0.05 3.14 1.11
C LEU A 375 -0.24 1.63 0.97
N ALA A 376 -1.30 1.12 1.57
CA ALA A 376 -1.76 -0.26 1.40
C ALA A 376 -2.06 -0.59 -0.09
N ALA A 377 -2.76 0.29 -0.79
CA ALA A 377 -3.05 0.15 -2.22
C ALA A 377 -1.78 0.17 -3.08
N VAL A 378 -0.78 0.99 -2.71
CA VAL A 378 0.53 1.00 -3.37
C VAL A 378 1.24 -0.34 -3.21
N TRP A 379 1.28 -0.89 -2.00
CA TRP A 379 1.87 -2.21 -1.75
C TRP A 379 1.12 -3.31 -2.50
N GLN A 380 -0.21 -3.28 -2.49
CA GLN A 380 -1.04 -4.23 -3.23
C GLN A 380 -0.75 -4.16 -4.74
N GLN A 381 -0.69 -2.95 -5.31
CA GLN A 381 -0.40 -2.76 -6.73
C GLN A 381 1.01 -3.26 -7.08
N ARG A 382 2.00 -3.01 -6.22
CA ARG A 382 3.38 -3.46 -6.42
C ARG A 382 3.48 -4.99 -6.40
N ILE A 383 2.87 -5.64 -5.41
CA ILE A 383 2.78 -7.11 -5.35
C ILE A 383 2.12 -7.65 -6.60
N ASN A 384 0.99 -7.07 -7.05
CA ASN A 384 0.29 -7.53 -8.26
C ASN A 384 1.11 -7.34 -9.55
N ARG A 385 1.96 -6.31 -9.63
CA ARG A 385 2.88 -6.13 -10.78
C ARG A 385 3.97 -7.20 -10.81
N ALA A 386 4.46 -7.62 -9.65
CA ALA A 386 5.44 -8.69 -9.53
C ALA A 386 4.80 -10.07 -9.77
N LEU A 387 3.58 -10.25 -9.27
CA LEU A 387 2.81 -11.49 -9.29
C LEU A 387 2.13 -11.67 -10.66
N THR A 388 2.92 -12.08 -11.65
CA THR A 388 2.44 -12.46 -12.99
C THR A 388 2.50 -13.96 -13.18
N ALA A 389 1.71 -14.47 -14.13
CA ALA A 389 1.75 -15.88 -14.53
C ALA A 389 3.19 -16.33 -14.89
N ASP A 390 3.90 -15.53 -15.67
CA ASP A 390 5.27 -15.84 -16.12
C ASP A 390 6.28 -15.87 -14.96
N ASN A 391 6.19 -14.91 -14.04
CA ASN A 391 7.08 -14.85 -12.88
C ASN A 391 6.82 -16.02 -11.92
N LEU A 392 5.54 -16.32 -11.68
CA LEU A 392 5.14 -17.47 -10.86
C LEU A 392 5.59 -18.79 -11.51
N GLN A 393 5.35 -18.96 -12.80
CA GLN A 393 5.78 -20.15 -13.53
C GLN A 393 7.30 -20.31 -13.49
N ARG A 394 8.07 -19.23 -13.64
CA ARG A 394 9.54 -19.27 -13.53
C ARG A 394 9.99 -19.76 -12.16
N VAL A 395 9.40 -19.24 -11.08
CA VAL A 395 9.68 -19.70 -9.71
C VAL A 395 9.33 -21.17 -9.53
N LEU A 396 8.18 -21.61 -10.02
CA LEU A 396 7.77 -23.02 -9.93
C LEU A 396 8.71 -23.94 -10.73
N LEU A 397 9.13 -23.54 -11.93
CA LEU A 397 10.01 -24.34 -12.79
C LEU A 397 11.47 -24.40 -12.30
N GLN A 398 11.95 -23.37 -11.58
CA GLN A 398 13.26 -23.41 -10.94
C GLN A 398 13.36 -24.53 -9.88
N ASN A 399 12.22 -24.90 -9.28
CA ASN A 399 12.14 -25.96 -8.29
C ASN A 399 11.83 -27.30 -8.97
N ARG A 400 12.86 -28.12 -9.21
CA ARG A 400 12.71 -29.39 -9.94
C ARG A 400 11.92 -30.46 -9.19
N GLN A 401 11.95 -30.45 -7.85
CA GLN A 401 11.25 -31.45 -7.06
C GLN A 401 9.79 -31.04 -6.81
N PRO A 402 8.81 -31.95 -6.97
CA PRO A 402 7.40 -31.65 -6.72
C PRO A 402 7.13 -31.14 -5.29
N THR A 403 7.83 -31.68 -4.28
CA THR A 403 7.72 -31.24 -2.89
C THR A 403 8.21 -29.80 -2.69
N GLN A 404 9.27 -29.39 -3.39
CA GLN A 404 9.78 -28.02 -3.37
C GLN A 404 8.80 -27.06 -4.04
N ARG A 405 8.20 -27.45 -5.18
CA ARG A 405 7.16 -26.65 -5.86
C ARG A 405 5.96 -26.38 -4.95
N LEU A 406 5.45 -27.42 -4.29
CA LEU A 406 4.36 -27.27 -3.31
C LEU A 406 4.77 -26.39 -2.12
N SER A 407 5.98 -26.57 -1.60
CA SER A 407 6.47 -25.78 -0.47
C SER A 407 6.59 -24.30 -0.84
N VAL A 408 7.19 -23.98 -1.99
CA VAL A 408 7.36 -22.61 -2.48
C VAL A 408 6.01 -21.97 -2.75
N ALA A 409 5.08 -22.66 -3.42
CA ALA A 409 3.73 -22.17 -3.63
C ALA A 409 3.02 -21.82 -2.30
N SER A 410 3.13 -22.67 -1.29
CA SER A 410 2.55 -22.40 0.04
C SER A 410 3.23 -21.25 0.79
N SER A 411 4.54 -21.03 0.60
CA SER A 411 5.28 -19.96 1.30
C SER A 411 5.01 -18.56 0.75
N LEU A 412 4.39 -18.44 -0.42
CA LEU A 412 4.04 -17.14 -1.00
C LEU A 412 2.82 -16.51 -0.30
N PHE A 413 1.88 -17.30 0.22
CA PHE A 413 0.67 -16.81 0.88
C PHE A 413 0.91 -15.86 2.06
N PRO A 414 1.80 -16.17 3.03
CA PRO A 414 2.07 -15.24 4.13
C PRO A 414 2.72 -13.93 3.69
N MET A 415 3.36 -13.86 2.51
CA MET A 415 3.88 -12.62 1.94
C MET A 415 2.77 -11.75 1.30
N MET A 416 1.57 -12.30 1.10
CA MET A 416 0.42 -11.57 0.57
C MET A 416 -0.32 -10.85 1.70
N ARG A 417 -0.12 -9.53 1.78
CA ARG A 417 -0.67 -8.68 2.86
C ARG A 417 -2.15 -8.34 2.67
N SER A 418 -2.62 -8.20 1.43
CA SER A 418 -4.04 -7.92 1.15
C SER A 418 -4.80 -9.17 0.70
N LEU A 419 -6.11 -9.20 0.94
CA LEU A 419 -7.01 -10.21 0.39
C LEU A 419 -6.93 -10.23 -1.14
N GLY A 420 -6.85 -9.06 -1.79
CA GLY A 420 -6.71 -8.96 -3.23
C GLY A 420 -5.44 -9.65 -3.77
N ASN A 421 -4.30 -9.53 -3.08
CA ASN A 421 -3.08 -10.24 -3.48
C ASN A 421 -3.21 -11.76 -3.28
N ARG A 422 -3.86 -12.21 -2.20
CA ARG A 422 -4.11 -13.65 -1.96
C ARG A 422 -5.05 -14.24 -3.01
N ASN A 423 -6.09 -13.51 -3.40
CA ASN A 423 -7.00 -13.91 -4.47
C ASN A 423 -6.27 -14.09 -5.80
N GLU A 424 -5.42 -13.11 -6.15
CA GLU A 424 -4.62 -13.18 -7.38
C GLU A 424 -3.64 -14.36 -7.35
N LEU A 425 -2.94 -14.56 -6.22
CA LEU A 425 -2.02 -15.69 -6.06
C LEU A 425 -2.75 -17.03 -6.16
N GLY A 426 -3.88 -17.18 -5.49
CA GLY A 426 -4.71 -18.39 -5.53
C GLY A 426 -5.16 -18.72 -6.95
N ARG A 427 -5.65 -17.72 -7.69
CA ARG A 427 -6.07 -17.85 -9.09
C ARG A 427 -4.92 -18.27 -10.00
N LEU A 428 -3.75 -17.63 -9.87
CA LEU A 428 -2.57 -17.96 -10.68
C LEU A 428 -2.02 -19.35 -10.35
N LEU A 429 -1.99 -19.73 -9.07
CA LEU A 429 -1.60 -21.08 -8.66
C LEU A 429 -2.57 -22.14 -9.19
N ALA A 430 -3.88 -21.91 -9.11
CA ALA A 430 -4.87 -22.84 -9.67
C ALA A 430 -4.67 -23.04 -11.19
N ALA A 431 -4.24 -22.01 -11.91
CA ALA A 431 -3.97 -22.08 -13.34
C ALA A 431 -2.60 -22.72 -13.69
N GLN A 432 -1.55 -22.47 -12.90
CA GLN A 432 -0.17 -22.86 -13.20
C GLN A 432 0.27 -24.17 -12.53
N LEU A 433 -0.37 -24.56 -11.43
CA LEU A 433 0.00 -25.71 -10.62
C LEU A 433 -0.89 -26.92 -10.98
N SER A 434 -0.38 -27.80 -11.85
CA SER A 434 -1.07 -29.05 -12.16
C SER A 434 -0.91 -30.07 -11.03
N ILE A 435 -1.86 -30.07 -10.09
CA ILE A 435 -1.86 -31.00 -8.94
C ILE A 435 -1.82 -32.46 -9.39
N ARG A 436 -2.50 -32.81 -10.48
CA ARG A 436 -2.48 -34.18 -11.05
C ARG A 436 -1.12 -34.58 -11.59
N GLU A 437 -0.38 -33.67 -12.23
CA GLU A 437 0.99 -33.93 -12.68
C GLU A 437 1.94 -34.10 -11.51
N ILE A 438 1.88 -33.18 -10.54
CA ILE A 438 2.67 -33.24 -9.30
C ILE A 438 2.39 -34.56 -8.56
N GLY A 439 1.14 -34.95 -8.46
CA GLY A 439 0.72 -36.22 -7.86
C GLY A 439 1.37 -37.43 -8.56
N ARG A 440 1.34 -37.47 -9.89
CA ARG A 440 2.00 -38.53 -10.67
C ARG A 440 3.51 -38.57 -10.45
N GLU A 441 4.18 -37.42 -10.42
CA GLU A 441 5.61 -37.33 -10.13
C GLU A 441 5.95 -37.82 -8.72
N LEU A 442 5.13 -37.47 -7.72
CA LEU A 442 5.30 -37.94 -6.35
C LEU A 442 5.11 -39.46 -6.21
N VAL A 443 4.13 -40.04 -6.92
CA VAL A 443 3.98 -41.50 -7.00
C VAL A 443 5.22 -42.14 -7.62
N GLY A 444 5.73 -41.57 -8.72
CA GLY A 444 6.96 -42.04 -9.36
C GLY A 444 8.18 -42.01 -8.43
N ALA A 445 8.33 -40.95 -7.63
CA ALA A 445 9.45 -40.79 -6.69
C ALA A 445 9.36 -41.70 -5.45
N SER A 446 8.14 -42.06 -5.02
CA SER A 446 7.91 -42.87 -3.83
C SER A 446 7.73 -44.37 -4.11
N GLU A 447 7.65 -44.74 -5.39
CA GLU A 447 7.35 -46.10 -5.91
C GLU A 447 6.01 -46.68 -5.44
N LYS A 448 5.21 -45.91 -4.68
CA LYS A 448 3.93 -46.33 -4.10
C LYS A 448 2.87 -45.27 -4.32
N PRO A 449 1.64 -45.63 -4.72
CA PRO A 449 0.54 -44.67 -4.90
C PRO A 449 0.30 -43.79 -3.67
N SER A 450 0.41 -44.36 -2.45
CA SER A 450 0.20 -43.63 -1.20
C SER A 450 1.24 -42.56 -0.90
N GLY A 451 2.38 -42.53 -1.59
CA GLY A 451 3.45 -41.58 -1.31
C GLY A 451 3.17 -40.14 -1.76
N SER A 452 2.20 -39.92 -2.65
CA SER A 452 1.76 -38.58 -3.04
C SER A 452 0.87 -37.89 -2.01
N ILE A 453 0.19 -38.67 -1.16
CA ILE A 453 -0.79 -38.17 -0.20
C ILE A 453 -0.15 -37.23 0.84
N PRO A 454 0.93 -37.59 1.57
CA PRO A 454 1.43 -36.72 2.65
C PRO A 454 1.93 -35.34 2.21
N PRO A 455 2.67 -35.18 1.08
CA PRO A 455 3.04 -33.86 0.58
C PRO A 455 1.85 -32.99 0.17
N LEU A 456 0.84 -33.59 -0.46
CA LEU A 456 -0.37 -32.89 -0.90
C LEU A 456 -1.26 -32.47 0.28
N LEU A 457 -1.39 -33.32 1.30
CA LEU A 457 -2.10 -32.98 2.53
C LEU A 457 -1.44 -31.82 3.29
N LYS A 458 -0.10 -31.83 3.40
CA LYS A 458 0.65 -30.71 3.99
C LYS A 458 0.44 -29.41 3.22
N PHE A 459 0.39 -29.49 1.89
CA PHE A 459 0.10 -28.33 1.04
C PHE A 459 -1.34 -27.83 1.26
N HIS A 460 -2.33 -28.73 1.26
CA HIS A 460 -3.73 -28.40 1.54
C HIS A 460 -3.89 -27.69 2.89
N GLN A 461 -3.37 -28.27 3.98
CA GLN A 461 -3.46 -27.69 5.32
C GLN A 461 -2.83 -26.30 5.42
N ARG A 462 -1.66 -26.11 4.79
CA ARG A 462 -1.00 -24.80 4.77
C ARG A 462 -1.83 -23.74 4.07
N ILE A 463 -2.54 -24.10 3.00
CA ILE A 463 -3.33 -23.14 2.22
C ILE A 463 -4.71 -22.91 2.82
N ALA A 464 -5.36 -23.96 3.35
CA ALA A 464 -6.70 -23.90 3.91
C ALA A 464 -6.84 -22.89 5.07
N GLY A 465 -5.74 -22.58 5.77
CA GLY A 465 -5.71 -21.57 6.83
C GLY A 465 -5.71 -20.11 6.33
N TYR A 466 -5.56 -19.86 5.02
CA TYR A 466 -5.59 -18.52 4.46
C TYR A 466 -6.95 -18.18 3.87
N LEU A 467 -7.39 -16.94 4.08
CA LEU A 467 -8.57 -16.37 3.45
C LEU A 467 -8.23 -15.85 2.04
N PHE A 468 -8.92 -16.37 1.02
CA PHE A 468 -8.89 -15.90 -0.37
C PHE A 468 -10.16 -16.33 -1.12
N ASP A 469 -10.29 -15.92 -2.39
CA ASP A 469 -11.44 -16.15 -3.25
C ASP A 469 -11.91 -17.60 -3.22
N GLU A 470 -13.20 -17.80 -2.92
CA GLU A 470 -13.80 -19.14 -2.73
C GLU A 470 -13.65 -20.00 -3.99
N ASN A 471 -13.80 -19.43 -5.19
CA ASN A 471 -13.66 -20.20 -6.43
C ASN A 471 -12.21 -20.65 -6.66
N ALA A 472 -11.24 -19.79 -6.39
CA ALA A 472 -9.82 -20.14 -6.47
C ALA A 472 -9.42 -21.15 -5.39
N GLN A 473 -9.96 -21.01 -4.18
CA GLN A 473 -9.76 -21.94 -3.08
C GLN A 473 -10.34 -23.31 -3.41
N ASP A 474 -11.59 -23.38 -3.87
CA ASP A 474 -12.24 -24.60 -4.32
C ASP A 474 -11.52 -25.23 -5.51
N SER A 475 -11.01 -24.43 -6.44
CA SER A 475 -10.24 -24.95 -7.59
C SER A 475 -8.93 -25.59 -7.14
N LEU A 476 -8.17 -24.93 -6.27
CA LEU A 476 -6.84 -25.39 -5.84
C LEU A 476 -6.93 -26.54 -4.82
N LEU A 477 -7.74 -26.37 -3.77
CA LEU A 477 -7.93 -27.38 -2.72
C LEU A 477 -8.79 -28.54 -3.23
N GLY A 478 -9.79 -28.28 -4.07
CA GLY A 478 -10.57 -29.33 -4.75
C GLY A 478 -9.72 -30.18 -5.68
N ALA A 479 -8.76 -29.59 -6.42
CA ALA A 479 -7.83 -30.38 -7.24
C ALA A 479 -6.94 -31.30 -6.39
N VAL A 480 -6.58 -30.88 -5.17
CA VAL A 480 -5.87 -31.73 -4.19
C VAL A 480 -6.80 -32.83 -3.68
N ASP A 481 -8.00 -32.48 -3.24
CA ASP A 481 -9.00 -33.44 -2.76
C ASP A 481 -9.30 -34.51 -3.83
N ASP A 482 -9.47 -34.12 -5.09
CA ASP A 482 -9.73 -35.04 -6.20
C ASP A 482 -8.60 -36.02 -6.42
N HIS A 483 -7.35 -35.55 -6.43
CA HIS A 483 -6.21 -36.45 -6.60
C HIS A 483 -6.05 -37.39 -5.41
N VAL A 484 -6.21 -36.89 -4.18
CA VAL A 484 -6.11 -37.73 -2.98
C VAL A 484 -7.25 -38.74 -2.95
N LEU A 485 -8.47 -38.35 -3.33
CA LEU A 485 -9.63 -39.23 -3.43
C LEU A 485 -9.37 -40.38 -4.40
N ASP A 486 -8.85 -40.10 -5.60
CA ASP A 486 -8.51 -41.12 -6.60
C ASP A 486 -7.50 -42.13 -6.04
N VAL A 487 -6.47 -41.66 -5.33
CA VAL A 487 -5.45 -42.53 -4.71
C VAL A 487 -6.06 -43.35 -3.56
N VAL A 488 -6.86 -42.74 -2.69
CA VAL A 488 -7.51 -43.41 -1.56
C VAL A 488 -8.50 -44.47 -2.04
N GLN A 489 -9.31 -44.17 -3.05
CA GLN A 489 -10.22 -45.14 -3.66
C GLN A 489 -9.47 -46.32 -4.26
N SER A 490 -8.34 -46.07 -4.93
CA SER A 490 -7.46 -47.14 -5.44
C SER A 490 -6.88 -48.00 -4.31
N MET A 491 -6.48 -47.40 -3.18
CA MET A 491 -5.99 -48.13 -2.00
C MET A 491 -7.07 -48.98 -1.32
N LEU A 492 -8.34 -48.54 -1.40
CA LEU A 492 -9.49 -49.26 -0.84
C LEU A 492 -10.08 -50.29 -1.81
N ASP A 493 -9.65 -50.32 -3.08
CA ASP A 493 -10.17 -51.25 -4.09
C ASP A 493 -9.88 -52.72 -3.67
N PRO A 494 -10.91 -53.57 -3.52
CA PRO A 494 -10.75 -54.99 -3.22
C PRO A 494 -9.81 -55.73 -4.18
N LYS A 495 -9.66 -55.25 -5.42
CA LYS A 495 -8.77 -55.83 -6.43
C LYS A 495 -7.29 -55.73 -6.10
N GLN A 496 -6.89 -54.85 -5.18
CA GLN A 496 -5.52 -54.76 -4.68
C GLN A 496 -5.14 -55.91 -3.73
N GLY A 497 -6.10 -56.76 -3.35
CA GLY A 497 -5.90 -57.83 -2.39
C GLY A 497 -5.88 -57.36 -0.93
N GLY A 498 -5.71 -58.29 0.01
CA GLY A 498 -5.72 -58.01 1.45
C GLY A 498 -7.11 -57.95 2.08
N ASP A 499 -7.14 -57.94 3.42
CA ASP A 499 -8.38 -57.74 4.18
C ASP A 499 -8.83 -56.28 4.13
N ASP A 500 -10.14 -56.05 4.23
CA ASP A 500 -10.76 -54.72 4.19
C ASP A 500 -10.26 -53.81 5.33
N LEU A 501 -10.12 -54.38 6.53
CA LEU A 501 -9.58 -53.68 7.69
C LEU A 501 -8.13 -53.24 7.48
N ASP A 502 -7.30 -54.10 6.88
CA ASP A 502 -5.88 -53.80 6.65
C ASP A 502 -5.72 -52.67 5.61
N ARG A 503 -6.58 -52.62 4.59
CA ARG A 503 -6.64 -51.51 3.62
C ARG A 503 -7.04 -50.19 4.29
N ILE A 504 -8.06 -50.20 5.15
CA ILE A 504 -8.49 -49.00 5.90
C ILE A 504 -7.36 -48.51 6.82
N ILE A 505 -6.71 -49.41 7.56
CA ILE A 505 -5.57 -49.07 8.43
C ILE A 505 -4.41 -48.47 7.63
N MET A 506 -4.15 -49.00 6.42
CA MET A 506 -3.12 -48.45 5.52
C MET A 506 -3.45 -47.03 5.08
N VAL A 507 -4.70 -46.73 4.72
CA VAL A 507 -5.15 -45.37 4.39
C VAL A 507 -5.02 -44.44 5.60
N LEU A 508 -5.48 -44.87 6.77
CA LEU A 508 -5.42 -44.09 8.00
C LEU A 508 -3.97 -43.72 8.38
N LYS A 509 -3.02 -44.65 8.21
CA LYS A 509 -1.60 -44.37 8.44
C LYS A 509 -1.04 -43.25 7.58
N THR A 510 -1.52 -43.11 6.35
CA THR A 510 -1.10 -42.05 5.43
C THR A 510 -1.85 -40.74 5.68
N TRP A 511 -3.09 -40.83 6.16
CA TRP A 511 -3.98 -39.70 6.41
C TRP A 511 -3.76 -38.98 7.75
N LEU A 512 -3.64 -39.74 8.84
CA LEU A 512 -3.57 -39.24 10.22
C LEU A 512 -2.47 -38.19 10.48
N PRO A 513 -1.29 -38.23 9.83
CA PRO A 513 -0.30 -37.18 10.05
C PRO A 513 -0.73 -35.77 9.61
N ALA A 514 -1.73 -35.66 8.72
CA ALA A 514 -2.18 -34.38 8.17
C ALA A 514 -3.63 -34.46 7.62
N PRO A 515 -4.66 -34.69 8.45
CA PRO A 515 -6.03 -34.84 7.96
C PRO A 515 -6.58 -33.55 7.32
N MET A 516 -7.46 -33.69 6.33
CA MET A 516 -8.27 -32.58 5.80
C MET A 516 -9.57 -32.46 6.59
N ASP A 517 -9.92 -31.23 6.94
CA ASP A 517 -11.12 -30.88 7.70
C ASP A 517 -12.40 -31.05 6.88
N ARG A 518 -12.32 -30.86 5.56
CA ARG A 518 -13.45 -30.89 4.62
C ARG A 518 -13.07 -31.59 3.31
N GLY A 519 -14.04 -31.76 2.42
CA GLY A 519 -13.85 -32.41 1.11
C GLY A 519 -14.38 -33.84 1.03
N ARG A 520 -14.44 -34.35 -0.20
CA ARG A 520 -14.95 -35.68 -0.54
C ARG A 520 -14.08 -36.79 0.03
N THR A 521 -12.75 -36.59 0.09
CA THR A 521 -11.86 -37.57 0.71
C THR A 521 -12.11 -37.67 2.21
N SER A 522 -12.29 -36.54 2.90
CA SER A 522 -12.58 -36.51 4.34
C SER A 522 -13.92 -37.21 4.65
N ALA A 523 -14.94 -37.02 3.81
CA ALA A 523 -16.21 -37.75 3.92
C ALA A 523 -16.04 -39.26 3.73
N LEU A 524 -15.32 -39.71 2.70
CA LEU A 524 -15.05 -41.13 2.46
C LEU A 524 -14.31 -41.79 3.63
N ILE A 525 -13.28 -41.10 4.15
CA ILE A 525 -12.50 -41.61 5.29
C ILE A 525 -13.35 -41.66 6.55
N ARG A 526 -14.19 -40.65 6.79
CA ARG A 526 -15.15 -40.65 7.89
C ARG A 526 -16.08 -41.86 7.84
N ASP A 527 -16.67 -42.13 6.68
CA ASP A 527 -17.59 -43.26 6.50
C ASP A 527 -16.87 -44.60 6.73
N LYS A 528 -15.69 -44.78 6.12
CA LYS A 528 -14.90 -46.00 6.28
C LYS A 528 -14.38 -46.20 7.70
N LEU A 529 -14.01 -45.11 8.38
CA LEU A 529 -13.60 -45.17 9.78
C LEU A 529 -14.79 -45.52 10.68
N ALA A 530 -15.97 -44.94 10.44
CA ALA A 530 -17.19 -45.25 11.17
C ALA A 530 -17.57 -46.73 11.08
N ASP A 531 -17.43 -47.35 9.90
CA ASP A 531 -17.62 -48.79 9.72
C ASP A 531 -16.52 -49.62 10.43
N ALA A 532 -15.26 -49.17 10.34
CA ALA A 532 -14.11 -49.90 10.88
C ALA A 532 -14.10 -49.96 12.41
N ILE A 533 -14.43 -48.85 13.10
CA ILE A 533 -14.44 -48.80 14.57
C ILE A 533 -15.51 -49.69 15.22
N GLN A 534 -16.53 -50.12 14.45
CA GLN A 534 -17.52 -51.08 14.94
C GLN A 534 -16.98 -52.52 14.95
N LYS A 535 -15.88 -52.80 14.24
CA LYS A 535 -15.27 -54.13 14.16
C LYS A 535 -14.36 -54.35 15.39
N PRO A 536 -14.56 -55.43 16.19
CA PRO A 536 -13.80 -55.66 17.42
C PRO A 536 -12.27 -55.73 17.25
N GLU A 537 -11.83 -56.18 16.08
CA GLU A 537 -10.41 -56.39 15.79
C GLU A 537 -9.67 -55.13 15.32
N PHE A 538 -10.39 -54.05 14.99
CA PHE A 538 -9.82 -52.86 14.35
C PHE A 538 -8.69 -52.25 15.17
N PHE A 539 -8.93 -51.94 16.44
CA PHE A 539 -7.96 -51.25 17.29
C PHE A 539 -6.70 -52.09 17.52
N ASN A 540 -6.87 -53.38 17.80
CA ASN A 540 -5.75 -54.31 17.97
C ASN A 540 -4.86 -54.36 16.70
N ARG A 541 -5.49 -54.49 15.52
CA ARG A 541 -4.76 -54.45 14.24
C ARG A 541 -4.13 -53.09 13.95
N PHE A 542 -4.82 -51.99 14.26
CA PHE A 542 -4.34 -50.63 14.07
C PHE A 542 -3.07 -50.38 14.89
N TRP A 543 -3.09 -50.67 16.19
CA TRP A 543 -1.92 -50.47 17.07
C TRP A 543 -0.75 -51.38 16.70
N ASN A 544 -1.02 -52.66 16.40
CA ASN A 544 0.02 -53.62 15.99
C ASN A 544 0.65 -53.27 14.65
N SER A 545 -0.02 -52.45 13.85
CA SER A 545 0.54 -51.98 12.58
C SER A 545 1.72 -51.02 12.78
N PHE A 546 1.90 -50.41 13.96
CA PHE A 546 3.02 -49.51 14.26
C PHE A 546 4.10 -50.21 15.10
N ARG A 547 5.36 -50.13 14.67
CA ARG A 547 6.48 -50.85 15.29
C ARG A 547 7.04 -50.20 16.56
N SER A 548 6.88 -48.88 16.72
CA SER A 548 7.46 -48.11 17.83
C SER A 548 6.37 -47.66 18.80
N SER A 549 6.61 -47.81 20.11
CA SER A 549 5.71 -47.34 21.18
C SER A 549 5.43 -45.84 21.06
N LYS A 550 6.45 -45.01 20.79
CA LYS A 550 6.28 -43.56 20.58
C LYS A 550 5.37 -43.23 19.39
N VAL A 551 5.49 -43.99 18.30
CA VAL A 551 4.68 -43.78 17.09
C VAL A 551 3.24 -44.26 17.30
N ARG A 552 3.04 -45.33 18.10
CA ARG A 552 1.70 -45.79 18.51
C ARG A 552 0.99 -44.71 19.32
N GLN A 553 1.65 -44.12 20.30
CA GLN A 553 1.08 -43.06 21.12
C GLN A 553 0.64 -41.87 20.26
N GLN A 554 1.53 -41.37 19.39
CA GLN A 554 1.20 -40.27 18.47
C GLN A 554 0.05 -40.60 17.51
N ALA A 555 0.01 -41.84 16.99
CA ALA A 555 -1.07 -42.30 16.13
C ALA A 555 -2.40 -42.45 16.90
N ASN A 556 -2.35 -42.82 18.18
CA ASN A 556 -3.52 -42.91 19.04
C ASN A 556 -4.10 -41.53 19.33
N GLU A 557 -3.27 -40.57 19.75
CA GLU A 557 -3.66 -39.18 19.96
C GLU A 557 -4.29 -38.57 18.70
N ALA A 558 -3.67 -38.80 17.52
CA ALA A 558 -4.21 -38.33 16.24
C ALA A 558 -5.54 -39.01 15.87
N LEU A 559 -5.70 -40.31 16.17
CA LEU A 559 -6.95 -41.04 15.92
C LEU A 559 -8.07 -40.56 16.84
N GLU A 560 -7.78 -40.32 18.12
CA GLU A 560 -8.75 -39.79 19.08
C GLU A 560 -9.23 -38.39 18.68
N LEU A 561 -8.31 -37.51 18.29
CA LEU A 561 -8.64 -36.19 17.76
C LEU A 561 -9.55 -36.29 16.52
N LEU A 562 -9.19 -37.16 15.56
CA LEU A 562 -9.99 -37.36 14.35
C LEU A 562 -11.39 -37.93 14.65
N LEU A 563 -11.50 -38.89 15.57
CA LEU A 563 -12.79 -39.44 16.00
C LEU A 563 -13.66 -38.37 16.66
N HIS A 564 -13.07 -37.53 17.51
CA HIS A 564 -13.75 -36.40 18.12
C HIS A 564 -14.23 -35.38 17.07
N GLU A 565 -13.37 -34.98 16.14
CA GLU A 565 -13.71 -34.06 15.04
C GLU A 565 -14.83 -34.60 14.15
N TYR A 566 -14.87 -35.92 13.92
CA TYR A 566 -15.91 -36.57 13.13
C TYR A 566 -17.16 -36.91 13.94
N GLY A 567 -17.20 -36.64 15.25
CA GLY A 567 -18.32 -36.97 16.13
C GLY A 567 -18.54 -38.48 16.31
N LEU A 568 -17.51 -39.29 16.07
CA LEU A 568 -17.55 -40.74 16.17
C LEU A 568 -17.23 -41.18 17.60
N LYS A 569 -18.13 -41.97 18.21
CA LYS A 569 -17.90 -42.57 19.53
C LYS A 569 -17.34 -43.97 19.36
N ALA A 570 -16.09 -44.19 19.78
CA ALA A 570 -15.54 -45.53 19.92
C ALA A 570 -16.24 -46.26 21.08
N ASN A 571 -16.53 -47.55 20.92
CA ASN A 571 -16.98 -48.37 22.04
C ASN A 571 -15.88 -48.39 23.11
N LYS A 572 -16.21 -47.96 24.34
CA LYS A 572 -15.31 -47.82 25.50
C LYS A 572 -14.45 -49.06 25.83
N ILE A 573 -14.76 -50.22 25.24
CA ILE A 573 -14.08 -51.49 25.49
C ILE A 573 -12.68 -51.53 24.87
N ALA A 574 -12.38 -50.74 23.82
CA ALA A 574 -11.07 -50.76 23.18
C ALA A 574 -10.03 -49.84 23.84
N LEU A 575 -10.42 -48.63 24.28
CA LEU A 575 -9.51 -47.63 24.86
C LEU A 575 -8.93 -48.02 26.25
N ALA A 576 -9.39 -49.12 26.84
CA ALA A 576 -8.91 -49.62 28.14
C ALA A 576 -7.66 -50.53 28.04
N MET A 577 -7.13 -50.80 26.85
CA MET A 577 -5.95 -51.67 26.67
C MET A 577 -4.60 -50.99 26.93
N GLU A 578 -4.56 -49.89 27.68
CA GLU A 578 -3.33 -49.28 28.21
C GLU A 578 -2.97 -49.74 29.64
N ASP A 579 -3.81 -50.53 30.31
CA ASP A 579 -3.57 -50.97 31.70
C ASP A 579 -2.92 -52.36 31.85
N GLU A 580 -2.34 -52.95 30.80
CA GLU A 580 -1.46 -54.13 30.96
C GLU A 580 0.02 -53.73 30.92
N PRO A 581 0.74 -53.74 32.06
CA PRO A 581 2.18 -53.57 32.04
C PRO A 581 2.83 -54.78 31.35
N SER A 582 3.62 -54.46 30.34
CA SER A 582 4.60 -55.34 29.70
C SER A 582 5.30 -56.24 30.74
N ASN A 583 5.23 -57.56 30.52
CA ASN A 583 6.18 -58.52 31.09
C ASN A 583 7.12 -59.00 29.99
#